data_AF-A0A2W4LXM2-F1
#
_entry.id   AF-A0A2W4LXM2-F1
#
_cell.length_a   1.000
_cell.length_b   1.000
_cell.length_c   1.000
_cell.angle_alpha   90.00
_cell.angle_beta   90.00
_cell.angle_gamma   90.00
#
_symmetry.space_group_name_H-M   'P 1'
#
loop_
_entity.id
_entity.type
_entity.pdbx_description
1 polymer ?
#
loop_
_entity_poly.entity_id
_entity_poly.type
_entity_poly.pdbx_seq_one_letter_code
_entity_poly.pdbx_strand_id
1 'polypeptide(L)' 'MDLIRIGDKLISMNKIVSALEEILSLRQKGLSQAEVAKRFGIDRSFISRIENLGEVRKGKTIALV' A
#
# COMPACT_ATOMS: atom_id res chain seq x y z
N MET A 1 -15.28 14.87 2.54
CA MET A 1 -14.98 13.71 1.67
C MET A 1 -14.02 14.22 0.62
N ASP A 2 -12.81 13.66 0.57
CA ASP A 2 -11.87 13.98 -0.51
C ASP A 2 -12.11 13.01 -1.67
N LEU A 3 -12.70 13.54 -2.74
CA LEU A 3 -13.16 12.79 -3.92
C LEU A 3 -12.38 13.25 -5.15
N ILE A 4 -11.80 12.29 -5.88
CA ILE A 4 -10.99 12.52 -7.06
C ILE A 4 -11.69 11.89 -8.26
N ARG A 5 -11.82 12.66 -9.36
CA ARG A 5 -12.34 12.13 -10.62
C ARG A 5 -11.18 11.71 -11.52
N ILE A 6 -11.19 10.47 -11.97
CA ILE A 6 -10.21 9.91 -12.93
C ILE A 6 -10.99 9.28 -14.08
N GLY A 7 -11.04 9.97 -15.23
CA GLY A 7 -11.90 9.58 -16.35
C GLY A 7 -13.38 9.54 -15.93
N ASP A 8 -14.00 8.40 -16.14
CA ASP A 8 -15.38 8.09 -15.75
C ASP A 8 -15.54 7.71 -14.27
N LYS A 9 -14.45 7.47 -13.55
CA LYS A 9 -14.48 7.01 -12.15
C LYS A 9 -14.44 8.17 -11.16
N LEU A 10 -15.20 8.01 -10.07
CA LEU A 10 -15.13 8.86 -8.89
C LEU A 10 -14.56 8.03 -7.74
N ILE A 11 -13.41 8.45 -7.23
CA ILE A 11 -12.59 7.72 -6.26
C ILE A 11 -12.57 8.51 -4.96
N SER A 12 -12.58 7.81 -3.82
CA SER A 12 -12.41 8.46 -2.51
C SER A 12 -10.98 8.29 -2.04
N MET A 13 -10.27 9.42 -1.86
CA MET A 13 -8.92 9.41 -1.33
C MET A 13 -8.89 8.86 0.10
N ASN A 14 -9.86 9.24 0.93
CA ASN A 14 -10.00 8.72 2.29
C ASN A 14 -10.10 7.19 2.31
N LYS A 15 -10.88 6.57 1.41
CA LYS A 15 -10.98 5.10 1.33
C LYS A 15 -9.66 4.46 0.94
N ILE A 16 -8.91 5.07 0.02
CA ILE A 16 -7.58 4.59 -0.38
C ILE A 16 -6.64 4.64 0.81
N VAL A 17 -6.55 5.78 1.49
CA VAL A 17 -5.66 5.97 2.64
C VAL A 17 -5.96 4.96 3.74
N SER A 18 -7.24 4.80 4.13
CA SER A 18 -7.61 3.82 5.15
C SER A 18 -7.26 2.37 4.77
N ALA A 19 -7.42 2.01 3.48
CA ALA A 19 -7.03 0.69 3.01
C ALA A 19 -5.50 0.49 3.06
N LEU A 20 -4.72 1.51 2.69
CA LEU A 20 -3.25 1.47 2.77
C LEU A 20 -2.77 1.36 4.23
N GLU A 21 -3.38 2.09 5.15
CA GLU A 21 -3.10 2.00 6.58
C GLU A 21 -3.35 0.59 7.13
N GLU A 22 -4.47 -0.04 6.76
CA GLU A 22 -4.78 -1.41 7.18
C GLU A 22 -3.79 -2.43 6.58
N ILE A 23 -3.45 -2.29 5.28
CA ILE A 23 -2.44 -3.12 4.61
C ILE A 23 -1.11 -3.04 5.38
N LEU A 24 -0.61 -1.83 5.64
CA LEU A 24 0.67 -1.62 6.33
C LEU A 24 0.61 -2.10 7.80
N SER A 25 -0.52 -1.92 8.49
CA SER A 25 -0.73 -2.44 9.84
C SER A 25 -0.61 -3.97 9.90
N LEU A 26 -1.23 -4.68 8.95
CA LEU A 26 -1.12 -6.14 8.88
C LEU A 26 0.29 -6.61 8.54
N ARG A 27 1.00 -5.85 7.68
CA ARG A 27 2.42 -6.12 7.37
C ARG A 27 3.31 -5.93 8.60
N GLN A 28 3.08 -4.89 9.40
CA GLN A 28 3.77 -4.69 10.69
C GLN A 28 3.48 -5.82 11.68
N LYS A 29 2.29 -6.42 11.65
CA LYS A 29 1.92 -7.60 12.46
C LYS A 29 2.57 -8.91 12.00
N GLY A 30 3.37 -8.89 10.94
CA GLY A 30 4.16 -10.03 10.47
C GLY A 30 3.52 -10.86 9.36
N LEU A 31 2.32 -10.50 8.88
CA LEU A 31 1.73 -11.18 7.72
C LEU A 31 2.59 -10.93 6.48
N SER A 32 2.76 -11.94 5.64
CA SER A 32 3.46 -11.82 4.36
C SER A 32 2.69 -10.94 3.38
N GLN A 33 3.40 -10.38 2.38
CA GLN A 33 2.76 -9.62 1.31
C GLN A 33 1.72 -10.46 0.56
N ALA A 34 1.93 -11.77 0.41
CA ALA A 34 0.98 -12.65 -0.27
C ALA A 34 -0.32 -12.84 0.52
N GLU A 35 -0.24 -13.01 1.84
CA GLU A 35 -1.41 -13.15 2.71
C GLU A 35 -2.25 -11.86 2.73
N VAL A 36 -1.60 -10.70 2.86
CA VAL A 36 -2.30 -9.41 2.84
C VAL A 36 -2.91 -9.17 1.46
N ALA A 37 -2.19 -9.43 0.37
CA ALA A 37 -2.69 -9.29 -0.99
C ALA A 37 -3.96 -10.12 -1.23
N LYS A 38 -3.95 -11.38 -0.80
CA LYS A 38 -5.12 -12.27 -0.85
C LYS A 38 -6.31 -11.70 -0.07
N ARG A 39 -6.09 -11.09 1.10
CA ARG A 39 -7.16 -10.52 1.94
C ARG A 39 -7.84 -9.31 1.29
N PHE A 40 -7.09 -8.50 0.55
CA PHE A 40 -7.61 -7.30 -0.12
C PHE A 40 -8.01 -7.54 -1.59
N GLY A 41 -7.81 -8.75 -2.12
CA GLY A 41 -8.10 -9.06 -3.53
C GLY A 41 -7.21 -8.29 -4.51
N ILE A 42 -5.96 -8.02 -4.13
CA ILE A 42 -4.98 -7.26 -4.91
C ILE A 42 -3.74 -8.11 -5.18
N ASP A 43 -2.86 -7.64 -6.05
CA ASP A 43 -1.61 -8.33 -6.34
C ASP A 43 -0.58 -8.17 -5.23
N ARG A 44 0.18 -9.24 -4.95
CA ARG A 44 1.34 -9.18 -4.04
C ARG A 44 2.37 -8.12 -4.46
N SER A 45 2.53 -7.89 -5.77
CA SER A 45 3.42 -6.86 -6.32
C SER A 45 2.96 -5.44 -5.99
N PHE A 46 1.65 -5.20 -5.84
CA PHE A 46 1.12 -3.91 -5.44
C PHE A 46 1.54 -3.55 -4.01
N ILE A 47 1.45 -4.50 -3.08
CA ILE A 47 1.92 -4.28 -1.70
C ILE A 47 3.42 -4.00 -1.66
N SER A 48 4.22 -4.75 -2.42
CA SER A 48 5.65 -4.48 -2.52
C SER A 48 5.96 -3.07 -3.04
N ARG A 49 5.18 -2.56 -4.01
CA ARG A 49 5.34 -1.20 -4.55
C ARG A 49 4.98 -0.13 -3.53
N ILE A 50 3.93 -0.34 -2.72
CA ILE A 50 3.57 0.58 -1.64
C ILE A 50 4.70 0.67 -0.60
N GLU A 51 5.22 -0.48 -0.15
CA GLU A 51 6.31 -0.52 0.83
C GLU A 51 7.56 0.18 0.31
N ASN A 52 7.93 -0.06 -0.96
CA ASN A 52 9.05 0.60 -1.60
C ASN A 52 8.82 2.12 -1.79
N LEU A 53 7.58 2.54 -2.09
CA LEU A 53 7.25 3.96 -2.25
C LEU A 53 7.39 4.75 -0.94
N GLY A 54 7.11 4.11 0.20
CA GLY A 54 7.25 4.69 1.54
C GLY A 54 8.58 4.35 2.24
N GLU A 55 9.52 3.71 1.55
CA GLU A 55 10.78 3.27 2.15
C GLU A 55 11.70 4.47 2.44
N VAL A 56 11.93 4.77 3.72
CA VAL A 56 12.92 5.79 4.13
C VAL A 56 14.30 5.18 4.37
N ARG A 57 14.37 3.88 4.73
CA ARG A 57 15.61 3.17 5.00
C ARG A 57 15.45 1.66 4.87
N LYS A 58 16.45 0.99 4.26
CA LYS A 58 16.54 -0.48 4.14
C LYS A 58 17.94 -1.00 4.47
N GLY A 59 18.20 -1.40 5.71
CA GLY A 59 19.48 -2.07 6.06
C GLY A 59 20.74 -1.34 5.54
N LYS A 60 21.84 -2.07 5.27
CA LYS A 60 23.16 -1.51 4.85
C LYS A 60 23.19 -0.90 3.43
N THR A 61 22.08 -0.79 2.73
CA THR A 61 22.05 -0.21 1.38
C THR A 61 20.95 0.84 1.36
N ILE A 62 21.33 2.09 1.58
CA ILE A 62 20.47 3.25 1.34
C ILE A 62 20.08 3.16 -0.14
N ALA A 63 18.79 2.98 -0.42
CA ALA A 63 18.26 3.22 -1.74
C ALA A 63 18.41 4.72 -2.00
N LEU A 64 19.45 5.08 -2.76
CA LEU A 64 19.63 6.44 -3.25
C LEU A 64 18.49 6.69 -4.25
N VAL A 65 17.60 7.63 -3.91
CA VAL A 65 16.63 8.22 -4.85
C VAL A 65 17.35 9.22 -5.75
#